data_AF-A0A0C9SSP1-F1
#
_entry.id   AF-A0A0C9SSP1-F1
#
_cell.length_a   1.000
_cell.length_b   1.000
_cell.length_c   1.000
_cell.angle_alpha   90.00
_cell.angle_beta   90.00
_cell.angle_gamma   90.00
#
_symmetry.space_group_name_H-M   'P 1'
#
loop_
_entity.id
_entity.type
_entity.pdbx_description
1 polymer ?
#
loop_
_entity_poly.entity_id
_entity_poly.type
_entity_poly.pdbx_seq_one_letter_code
_entity_poly.pdbx_strand_id
1 'polypeptide(L)'
;MSILPGITGGYGGDRRVEHIIPRKAVHRGTYEVVIESSCNGMFGVPWNGDTIAPPDMNRYFKLASADLVVPNQDAWQLMWDFNTLRELVDTLPGNTALQNKALVTANAIMNAFKTGDLENIKQMREIAEEVFGKDWQAKGAAIYDEGPKKAQIVGISYCHIVGFHVAP
;
A
#
# COMPACT_ATOMS: atom_id res chain seq x y z
N MET A 1 -5.87 -14.96 -22.93
CA MET A 1 -4.84 -14.06 -22.39
C MET A 1 -5.52 -13.19 -21.35
N SER A 2 -5.33 -13.45 -20.06
CA SER A 2 -5.87 -12.60 -19.00
C SER A 2 -4.96 -11.38 -18.86
N ILE A 3 -5.53 -10.18 -18.98
CA ILE A 3 -4.79 -8.93 -18.75
C ILE A 3 -4.42 -8.88 -17.26
N LEU A 4 -3.14 -8.76 -16.98
CA LEU A 4 -2.57 -8.68 -15.64
C LEU A 4 -2.55 -7.22 -15.15
N PRO A 5 -2.38 -6.98 -13.84
CA PRO A 5 -2.36 -5.62 -13.29
C PRO A 5 -1.26 -4.77 -13.92
N GLY A 6 -1.55 -3.50 -14.16
CA GLY A 6 -0.54 -2.52 -14.57
C GLY A 6 0.48 -2.29 -13.45
N ILE A 7 1.76 -2.31 -13.80
CA ILE A 7 2.88 -1.99 -12.92
C ILE A 7 3.22 -0.52 -13.13
N THR A 8 3.16 0.28 -12.07
CA THR A 8 3.40 1.71 -12.14
C THR A 8 4.22 2.18 -10.95
N GLY A 9 5.06 3.19 -11.17
CA GLY A 9 5.78 3.84 -10.08
C GLY A 9 7.03 3.09 -9.61
N GLY A 10 8.03 3.87 -9.21
CA GLY A 10 9.28 3.39 -8.62
C GLY A 10 9.16 3.28 -7.10
N TYR A 11 9.88 4.12 -6.36
CA TYR A 11 9.88 4.14 -4.89
C TYR A 11 8.96 5.22 -4.30
N GLY A 12 8.07 5.80 -5.10
CA GLY A 12 7.16 6.89 -4.70
C GLY A 12 5.77 6.44 -4.26
N GLY A 13 4.88 7.39 -3.97
CA GLY A 13 3.51 7.12 -3.51
C GLY A 13 2.63 6.33 -4.49
N ASP A 14 2.94 6.38 -5.79
CA ASP A 14 2.17 5.69 -6.85
C ASP A 14 2.69 4.27 -7.15
N ARG A 15 3.51 3.73 -6.25
CA ARG A 15 4.15 2.43 -6.38
C ARG A 15 3.12 1.30 -6.44
N ARG A 16 3.15 0.55 -7.52
CA ARG A 16 2.47 -0.72 -7.77
C ARG A 16 3.46 -1.64 -8.45
N VAL A 17 4.13 -2.48 -7.69
CA VAL A 17 5.22 -3.35 -8.19
C VAL A 17 4.97 -4.82 -7.89
N GLU A 18 3.85 -5.13 -7.24
CA GLU A 18 3.49 -6.45 -6.79
C GLU A 18 2.58 -7.14 -7.82
N HIS A 19 2.99 -8.32 -8.27
CA HIS A 19 2.13 -9.23 -9.03
C HIS A 19 1.96 -10.54 -8.25
N ILE A 20 0.74 -10.81 -7.81
CA ILE A 20 0.43 -12.05 -7.08
C ILE A 20 0.31 -13.21 -8.07
N ILE A 21 1.24 -14.16 -7.98
CA ILE A 21 1.21 -15.37 -8.81
C ILE A 21 -0.04 -16.20 -8.44
N PRO A 22 -0.89 -16.58 -9.41
CA PRO A 22 -2.06 -17.40 -9.13
C PRO A 22 -1.68 -18.71 -8.45
N ARG A 23 -2.39 -19.10 -7.38
CA ARG A 23 -2.13 -20.33 -6.62
C ARG A 23 -2.03 -21.58 -7.50
N LYS A 24 -2.84 -21.68 -8.56
CA LYS A 24 -2.78 -22.79 -9.54
C LYS A 24 -1.43 -22.88 -10.24
N ALA A 25 -0.81 -21.75 -10.58
CA ALA A 25 0.51 -21.72 -11.20
C ALA A 25 1.61 -22.07 -10.19
N VAL A 26 1.47 -21.62 -8.94
CA VAL A 26 2.36 -22.03 -7.83
C VAL A 26 2.34 -23.55 -7.67
N HIS A 27 1.15 -24.17 -7.62
CA HIS A 27 1.02 -25.64 -7.52
C HIS A 27 1.57 -26.40 -8.72
N ARG A 28 1.47 -25.82 -9.93
CA ARG A 28 2.05 -26.39 -11.14
C ARG A 28 3.58 -26.29 -11.16
N GLY A 29 4.17 -25.38 -10.37
CA GLY A 29 5.62 -25.14 -10.32
C GLY A 29 6.16 -24.32 -11.49
N THR A 30 5.32 -23.91 -12.44
CA THR A 30 5.71 -23.12 -13.61
C THR A 30 4.74 -21.97 -13.83
N TYR A 31 5.28 -20.79 -14.11
CA TYR A 31 4.52 -19.58 -14.41
C TYR A 31 5.25 -18.78 -15.49
N GLU A 32 4.54 -18.47 -16.57
CA GLU A 32 5.06 -17.69 -17.69
C GLU A 32 4.14 -16.48 -17.90
N VAL A 33 4.76 -15.32 -18.12
CA VAL A 33 4.09 -14.03 -18.28
C VAL A 33 4.92 -13.16 -19.22
N VAL A 34 4.25 -12.40 -20.06
CA VAL A 34 4.86 -11.34 -20.87
C VAL A 34 4.56 -10.01 -20.19
N ILE A 35 5.60 -9.19 -20.00
CA ILE A 35 5.49 -7.84 -19.46
C ILE A 35 5.74 -6.87 -20.59
N GLU A 36 4.72 -6.05 -20.90
CA GLU A 36 4.88 -4.90 -21.78
C GLU A 36 5.35 -3.71 -20.96
N SER A 37 6.49 -3.12 -21.33
CA SER A 37 7.09 -2.00 -20.61
C SER A 37 7.22 -0.81 -21.54
N SER A 38 6.47 0.26 -21.24
CA SER A 38 6.65 1.56 -21.89
C SER A 38 7.76 2.34 -21.18
N CYS A 39 8.70 2.88 -21.94
CA CYS A 39 9.83 3.66 -21.42
C CYS A 39 9.43 5.11 -21.13
N ASN A 40 8.47 5.29 -20.23
CA ASN A 40 8.00 6.59 -19.75
C ASN A 40 7.49 6.48 -18.30
N GLY A 41 7.49 7.59 -17.57
CA GLY A 41 6.82 7.67 -16.28
C GLY A 41 5.31 7.87 -16.43
N MET A 42 4.59 7.82 -15.30
CA MET A 42 3.15 8.10 -15.24
C MET A 42 2.79 9.49 -15.81
N PHE A 43 3.73 10.43 -15.73
CA PHE A 43 3.62 11.79 -16.26
C PHE A 43 4.60 12.04 -17.42
N GLY A 44 4.81 11.04 -18.28
CA GLY A 44 5.67 11.18 -19.47
C GLY A 44 7.16 11.12 -19.16
N VAL A 45 7.97 11.86 -19.92
CA VAL A 45 9.45 11.84 -19.84
C VAL A 45 10.05 13.25 -19.64
N PRO A 46 9.71 13.99 -18.57
CA PRO A 46 10.18 15.36 -18.41
C PRO A 46 11.72 15.47 -18.28
N TRP A 47 12.28 16.57 -18.82
CA TRP A 47 13.73 16.84 -18.83
C TRP A 47 14.36 17.14 -17.47
N ASN A 48 13.66 17.85 -16.57
CA ASN A 48 14.27 18.37 -15.32
C ASN A 48 13.47 18.02 -14.05
N GLY A 49 12.77 16.88 -14.05
CA GLY A 49 11.91 16.46 -12.93
C GLY A 49 10.60 17.24 -12.78
N ASP A 50 10.48 18.40 -13.45
CA ASP A 50 9.22 19.13 -13.58
C ASP A 50 8.28 18.40 -14.54
N THR A 51 7.14 17.94 -14.03
CA THR A 51 6.16 17.10 -14.75
C THR A 51 5.55 17.73 -16.00
N ILE A 52 5.65 19.06 -16.17
CA ILE A 52 5.12 19.78 -17.34
C ILE A 52 6.21 20.19 -18.35
N ALA A 53 7.47 19.84 -18.09
CA ALA A 53 8.57 20.17 -18.98
C ALA A 53 8.49 19.39 -20.31
N PRO A 54 9.12 19.89 -21.38
CA PRO A 54 9.27 19.14 -22.62
C PRO A 54 9.90 17.76 -22.41
N PRO A 55 9.55 16.77 -23.25
CA PRO A 55 10.07 15.42 -23.15
C PRO A 55 11.58 15.35 -23.43
N ASP A 56 12.31 14.58 -22.63
CA ASP A 56 13.70 14.22 -22.86
C ASP A 56 13.79 12.96 -23.74
N MET A 57 14.26 13.17 -24.97
CA MET A 57 14.46 12.12 -25.95
C MET A 57 15.65 11.20 -25.64
N ASN A 58 16.48 11.55 -24.65
CA ASN A 58 17.66 10.79 -24.23
C ASN A 58 17.49 10.18 -22.83
N ARG A 59 16.25 9.99 -22.38
CA ARG A 59 15.98 9.37 -21.08
C ARG A 59 16.10 7.85 -21.16
N TYR A 60 16.91 7.29 -20.26
CA TYR A 60 17.10 5.86 -20.13
C TYR A 60 16.43 5.32 -18.85
N PHE A 61 15.86 4.13 -18.96
CA PHE A 61 15.25 3.41 -17.86
C PHE A 61 16.05 2.14 -17.57
N LYS A 62 16.10 1.75 -16.30
CA LYS A 62 16.79 0.53 -15.86
C LYS A 62 15.80 -0.37 -15.15
N LEU A 63 15.91 -1.67 -15.39
CA LEU A 63 15.28 -2.67 -14.55
C LEU A 63 16.04 -2.71 -13.21
N ALA A 64 15.41 -2.23 -12.15
CA ALA A 64 16.04 -2.17 -10.82
C ALA A 64 15.90 -3.50 -10.06
N SER A 65 14.78 -4.20 -10.22
CA SER A 65 14.50 -5.47 -9.54
C SER A 65 13.54 -6.33 -10.36
N ALA A 66 13.63 -7.64 -10.20
CA ALA A 66 12.75 -8.65 -10.80
C ALA A 66 12.70 -9.88 -9.89
N ASP A 67 12.31 -9.66 -8.64
CA ASP A 67 12.44 -10.66 -7.58
C ASP A 67 11.17 -11.50 -7.42
N LEU A 68 11.36 -12.79 -7.18
CA LEU A 68 10.30 -13.68 -6.72
C LEU A 68 10.35 -13.77 -5.19
N VAL A 69 9.34 -13.22 -4.53
CA VAL A 69 9.30 -13.11 -3.07
C VAL A 69 8.10 -13.83 -2.47
N VAL A 70 8.25 -14.28 -1.21
CA VAL A 70 7.16 -14.79 -0.38
C VAL A 70 7.00 -13.81 0.79
N PRO A 71 6.14 -12.79 0.65
CA PRO A 71 6.00 -11.75 1.69
C PRO A 71 5.37 -12.33 2.96
N ASN A 72 5.95 -12.00 4.11
CA ASN A 72 5.35 -12.26 5.42
C ASN A 72 4.11 -11.36 5.56
N GLN A 73 2.93 -11.98 5.45
CA GLN A 73 1.64 -11.28 5.47
C GLN A 73 1.37 -10.61 6.82
N ASP A 74 1.73 -11.24 7.93
CA ASP A 74 1.49 -10.70 9.27
C ASP A 74 2.34 -9.44 9.50
N ALA A 75 3.60 -9.46 9.04
CA ALA A 75 4.48 -8.28 9.08
C ALA A 75 3.95 -7.15 8.19
N TRP A 76 3.45 -7.48 7.00
CA TRP A 76 2.84 -6.53 6.07
C TRP A 76 1.61 -5.85 6.68
N GLN A 77 0.77 -6.63 7.33
CA GLN A 77 -0.42 -6.12 7.99
C GLN A 77 0.00 -5.22 9.17
N LEU A 78 0.96 -5.65 10.02
CA LEU A 78 1.47 -4.83 11.13
C LEU A 78 2.04 -3.48 10.63
N MET A 79 2.74 -3.48 9.50
CA MET A 79 3.21 -2.24 8.87
C MET A 79 2.05 -1.29 8.56
N TRP A 80 0.94 -1.79 8.03
CA TRP A 80 -0.25 -0.97 7.76
C TRP A 80 -0.91 -0.45 9.03
N ASP A 81 -1.06 -1.28 10.05
CA ASP A 81 -1.58 -0.85 11.36
C ASP A 81 -0.75 0.31 11.92
N PHE A 82 0.57 0.13 11.93
CA PHE A 82 1.48 1.13 12.47
C PHE A 82 1.46 2.42 11.64
N ASN A 83 1.43 2.31 10.31
CA ASN A 83 1.30 3.47 9.43
C ASN A 83 -0.01 4.23 9.69
N THR A 84 -1.13 3.54 9.83
CA THR A 84 -2.42 4.17 10.14
C THR A 84 -2.40 4.82 11.53
N LEU A 85 -1.80 4.18 12.54
CA LEU A 85 -1.63 4.80 13.87
C LEU A 85 -0.80 6.09 13.78
N ARG A 86 0.29 6.06 13.03
CA ARG A 86 1.12 7.25 12.78
C ARG A 86 0.33 8.34 12.08
N GLU A 87 -0.42 8.00 11.03
CA GLU A 87 -1.28 8.97 10.33
C GLU A 87 -2.30 9.61 11.27
N LEU A 88 -2.92 8.84 12.18
CA LEU A 88 -3.81 9.39 13.21
C LEU A 88 -3.08 10.37 14.13
N VAL A 89 -1.84 10.06 14.52
CA VAL A 89 -1.02 10.94 15.36
C VAL A 89 -0.65 12.25 14.65
N ASP A 90 -0.28 12.15 13.38
CA ASP A 90 0.21 13.27 12.57
C ASP A 90 -0.93 14.20 12.09
N THR A 91 -2.15 13.67 11.91
CA THR A 91 -3.28 14.40 11.30
C THR A 91 -4.31 14.94 12.28
N LEU A 92 -4.54 14.25 13.40
CA LEU A 92 -5.53 14.68 14.38
C LEU A 92 -5.04 15.91 15.15
N PRO A 93 -5.94 16.81 15.58
CA PRO A 93 -5.56 17.89 16.48
C PRO A 93 -4.88 17.33 17.74
N GLY A 94 -3.80 17.98 18.15
CA GLY A 94 -3.04 17.58 19.33
C GLY A 94 -3.90 17.55 20.58
N ASN A 95 -3.57 16.65 21.51
CA ASN A 95 -4.25 16.46 22.79
C ASN A 95 -5.72 15.97 22.69
N THR A 96 -6.13 15.43 21.55
CA THR A 96 -7.41 14.71 21.48
C THR A 96 -7.28 13.30 22.07
N ALA A 97 -8.37 12.76 22.62
CA ALA A 97 -8.36 11.44 23.24
C ALA A 97 -7.90 10.33 22.28
N LEU A 98 -8.35 10.40 21.02
CA LEU A 98 -7.99 9.43 19.98
C LEU A 98 -6.53 9.57 19.56
N GLN A 99 -6.04 10.79 19.36
CA GLN A 99 -4.64 11.05 18.98
C GLN A 99 -3.66 10.57 20.08
N ASN A 100 -3.95 10.89 21.33
CA ASN A 100 -3.16 10.43 22.48
C ASN A 100 -3.19 8.90 22.59
N LYS A 101 -4.36 8.27 22.39
CA LYS A 101 -4.49 6.82 22.41
C LYS A 101 -3.66 6.18 21.29
N ALA A 102 -3.76 6.68 20.06
CA ALA A 102 -2.97 6.20 18.93
C ALA A 102 -1.46 6.31 19.19
N LEU A 103 -1.00 7.42 19.77
CA LEU A 103 0.40 7.63 20.14
C LEU A 103 0.88 6.61 21.19
N VAL A 104 0.11 6.40 22.26
CA VAL A 104 0.44 5.42 23.31
C VAL A 104 0.47 4.00 22.74
N THR A 105 -0.54 3.64 21.93
CA THR A 105 -0.61 2.33 21.25
C THR A 105 0.57 2.12 20.30
N ALA A 106 0.95 3.12 19.49
CA ALA A 106 2.11 3.02 18.61
C ALA A 106 3.42 2.84 19.40
N ASN A 107 3.61 3.59 20.49
CA ASN A 107 4.77 3.41 21.37
C ASN A 107 4.79 2.02 22.01
N ALA A 108 3.64 1.48 22.40
CA ALA A 108 3.53 0.13 22.94
C ALA A 108 3.94 -0.94 21.92
N ILE A 109 3.53 -0.78 20.64
CA ILE A 109 3.97 -1.65 19.54
C ILE A 109 5.49 -1.59 19.39
N MET A 110 6.08 -0.39 19.37
CA MET A 110 7.54 -0.23 19.26
C MET A 110 8.28 -0.90 20.43
N ASN A 111 7.77 -0.76 21.66
CA ASN A 111 8.36 -1.39 22.84
C ASN A 111 8.21 -2.91 22.84
N ALA A 112 7.15 -3.43 22.24
CA ALA A 112 6.91 -4.86 22.10
C ALA A 112 7.72 -5.50 20.96
N PHE A 113 8.20 -4.71 20.00
CA PHE A 113 9.01 -5.17 18.88
C PHE A 113 10.39 -5.63 19.37
N LYS A 114 10.56 -6.95 19.52
CA LYS A 114 11.82 -7.57 19.94
C LYS A 114 12.49 -8.31 18.80
N THR A 115 11.70 -9.06 18.05
CA THR A 115 12.14 -9.95 16.97
C THR A 115 11.07 -9.98 15.87
N GLY A 116 11.48 -10.25 14.63
CA GLY A 116 10.55 -10.33 13.49
C GLY A 116 9.84 -11.68 13.35
N ASP A 117 9.65 -12.42 14.45
CA ASP A 117 8.97 -13.71 14.47
C ASP A 117 7.45 -13.56 14.53
N LEU A 118 6.74 -14.59 14.05
CA LEU A 118 5.29 -14.55 13.86
C LEU A 118 4.51 -14.32 15.18
N GLU A 119 4.97 -14.92 16.28
CA GLU A 119 4.33 -14.76 17.59
C GLU A 119 4.47 -13.33 18.13
N ASN A 120 5.64 -12.70 17.99
CA ASN A 120 5.82 -11.31 18.39
C ASN A 120 4.98 -10.36 17.52
N ILE A 121 4.91 -10.61 16.21
CA ILE A 121 4.08 -9.83 15.29
C ILE A 121 2.61 -9.91 15.71
N LYS A 122 2.10 -11.12 16.01
CA LYS A 122 0.72 -11.29 16.45
C LYS A 122 0.43 -10.52 17.73
N GLN A 123 1.33 -10.56 18.71
CA GLN A 123 1.20 -9.76 19.94
C GLN A 123 1.11 -8.26 19.63
N MET A 124 1.91 -7.75 18.70
CA MET A 124 1.88 -6.33 18.30
C MET A 124 0.58 -5.96 17.59
N ARG A 125 0.04 -6.86 16.78
CA ARG A 125 -1.28 -6.70 16.13
C ARG A 125 -2.41 -6.64 17.17
N GLU A 126 -2.34 -7.46 18.21
CA GLU A 126 -3.29 -7.42 19.33
C GLU A 126 -3.25 -6.08 20.07
N ILE A 127 -2.07 -5.48 20.24
CA ILE A 127 -1.93 -4.13 20.83
C ILE A 127 -2.61 -3.07 19.92
N ALA A 128 -2.48 -3.19 18.60
CA ALA A 128 -3.10 -2.26 17.65
C ALA A 128 -4.64 -2.26 17.73
N GLU A 129 -5.25 -3.39 18.12
CA GLU A 129 -6.70 -3.50 18.30
C GLU A 129 -7.26 -2.58 19.38
N GLU A 130 -6.43 -2.06 20.30
CA GLU A 130 -6.89 -1.06 21.25
C GLU A 130 -7.48 0.17 20.55
N VAL A 131 -6.96 0.55 19.38
CA VAL A 131 -7.44 1.69 18.59
C VAL A 131 -8.43 1.24 17.52
N PHE A 132 -8.13 0.16 16.79
CA PHE A 132 -8.94 -0.27 15.65
C PHE A 132 -10.20 -1.06 16.04
N GLY A 133 -10.25 -1.55 17.28
CA GLY A 133 -11.30 -2.43 17.77
C GLY A 133 -10.90 -3.90 17.68
N LYS A 134 -11.46 -4.69 18.60
CA LYS A 134 -11.18 -6.12 18.70
C LYS A 134 -11.61 -6.87 17.45
N ASP A 135 -10.73 -7.75 16.96
CA ASP A 135 -10.95 -8.61 15.79
C ASP A 135 -11.33 -7.83 14.52
N TRP A 136 -10.94 -6.55 14.41
CA TRP A 136 -11.37 -5.65 13.33
C TRP A 136 -11.06 -6.23 11.94
N GLN A 137 -9.92 -6.91 11.80
CA GLN A 137 -9.47 -7.50 10.55
C GLN A 137 -10.39 -8.63 10.09
N ALA A 138 -10.85 -9.47 11.03
CA ALA A 138 -11.73 -10.61 10.72
C ALA A 138 -13.09 -10.16 10.19
N LYS A 139 -13.52 -8.93 10.53
CA LYS A 139 -14.78 -8.34 10.06
C LYS A 139 -14.72 -7.99 8.57
N GLY A 140 -13.54 -7.62 8.05
CA GLY A 140 -13.39 -7.21 6.65
C GLY A 140 -14.41 -6.14 6.26
N ALA A 141 -15.18 -6.38 5.19
CA ALA A 141 -16.23 -5.47 4.74
C ALA A 141 -17.41 -5.32 5.72
N ALA A 142 -17.64 -6.30 6.60
CA ALA A 142 -18.73 -6.22 7.60
C ALA A 142 -18.49 -5.12 8.65
N ILE A 143 -17.27 -4.57 8.74
CA ILE A 143 -16.99 -3.43 9.63
C ILE A 143 -17.83 -2.20 9.27
N TYR A 144 -18.25 -2.06 8.02
CA TYR A 144 -19.11 -0.95 7.58
C TYR A 144 -20.55 -1.08 8.08
N ASP A 145 -20.96 -2.27 8.55
CA ASP A 145 -22.25 -2.48 9.21
C ASP A 145 -22.21 -2.00 10.68
N GLU A 146 -21.02 -1.90 11.26
CA GLU A 146 -20.78 -1.46 12.64
C GLU A 146 -20.54 0.06 12.67
N GLY A 147 -21.59 0.85 12.48
CA GLY A 147 -21.45 2.30 12.50
C GLY A 147 -22.77 3.07 12.42
N PRO A 148 -22.69 4.42 12.34
CA PRO A 148 -23.86 5.25 12.13
C PRO A 148 -24.58 4.86 10.83
N LYS A 149 -25.89 4.62 10.90
CA LYS A 149 -26.73 4.25 9.74
C LYS A 149 -26.68 5.26 8.59
N LYS A 150 -26.27 6.49 8.87
CA LYS A 150 -26.09 7.56 7.89
C LYS A 150 -24.60 7.85 7.75
N ALA A 151 -24.02 7.43 6.63
CA ALA A 151 -22.63 7.74 6.29
C ALA A 151 -22.44 9.26 6.14
N GLN A 152 -21.39 9.80 6.78
CA GLN A 152 -20.96 11.18 6.58
C GLN A 152 -19.92 11.31 5.47
N ILE A 153 -19.14 10.25 5.24
CA ILE A 153 -18.08 10.17 4.25
C ILE A 153 -18.37 8.95 3.37
N VAL A 154 -18.29 9.12 2.06
CA VAL A 154 -18.44 8.03 1.08
C VAL A 154 -17.15 7.94 0.27
N GLY A 155 -16.45 6.81 0.37
CA GLY A 155 -15.28 6.53 -0.46
C GLY A 155 -15.73 5.92 -1.79
N ILE A 156 -15.37 6.57 -2.91
CA ILE A 156 -15.60 6.04 -4.26
C ILE A 156 -14.26 5.94 -4.96
N SER A 157 -13.95 4.76 -5.49
CA SER A 157 -12.74 4.56 -6.31
C SER A 157 -12.91 5.22 -7.67
N TYR A 158 -11.89 5.95 -8.12
CA TYR A 158 -11.85 6.58 -9.43
C TYR A 158 -10.46 6.47 -10.03
N CYS A 159 -10.40 6.29 -11.35
CA CYS A 159 -9.16 6.31 -12.11
C CYS A 159 -9.34 7.35 -13.22
N HIS A 160 -8.57 8.44 -13.14
CA HIS A 160 -8.56 9.46 -14.18
C HIS A 160 -7.42 9.19 -15.17
N ILE A 161 -7.75 9.11 -16.45
CA ILE A 161 -6.77 9.08 -17.53
C ILE A 161 -7.07 10.29 -18.42
N VAL A 162 -6.08 11.16 -18.58
CA VAL A 162 -6.18 12.33 -19.46
C VAL A 162 -5.86 11.90 -20.89
N GLY A 163 -6.81 12.10 -21.80
CA GLY A 163 -6.71 11.57 -23.17
C GLY A 163 -5.52 12.12 -24.00
N PHE A 164 -5.15 13.38 -23.79
CA PHE A 164 -3.94 13.99 -24.37
C PHE A 164 -3.31 14.93 -23.35
N HIS A 165 -2.10 14.64 -22.90
CA HIS A 165 -1.36 15.51 -21.99
C HIS A 165 0.15 15.46 -22.25
N VAL A 166 0.88 14.68 -21.46
CA VAL A 166 2.35 14.51 -21.51
C VAL A 166 2.79 13.22 -22.20
N ALA A 167 1.81 12.40 -22.59
CA ALA A 167 1.96 11.27 -23.49
C ALA A 167 0.89 11.41 -24.59
N PRO A 168 1.24 11.03 -25.84
CA PRO A 168 0.32 11.06 -26.97
C PRO A 168 -0.76 9.98 -26.89
#